data_AF-A0A8J5BVZ7-F1
#
_entry.id   AF-A0A8J5BVZ7-F1
#
_cell.length_a   1.000
_cell.length_b   1.000
_cell.length_c   1.000
_cell.angle_alpha   90.00
_cell.angle_beta   90.00
_cell.angle_gamma   90.00
#
_symmetry.space_group_name_H-M   'P 1'
#
loop_
_entity.id
_entity.type
_entity.pdbx_description
1 polymer ?
#
loop_
_entity_poly.entity_id
_entity_poly.type
_entity_poly.pdbx_seq_one_letter_code
_entity_poly.pdbx_strand_id
1 'polypeptide(L)'
;MKWLDDQGYKVLGVELADKACRQYFEQYEIEPKVSKNASGKLTIYESGNTQVWCGDLFDLDAEDLKDVTAIYDRASVIALPPDMREQFASHLGALIAKPQGLLLTLEYDQSKMSGPPHSVPDAEVQKLFGSHWKLTLLEEIPKPGMFKGKLENPPAELVYKLN
;
A
#
# COMPACT_ATOMS: atom_id res chain seq x y z
N MET A 1 6.48 -2.24 -8.39
CA MET A 1 6.84 -0.91 -8.92
C MET A 1 7.30 -0.99 -10.37
N LYS A 2 8.33 -1.78 -10.69
CA LYS A 2 8.86 -1.98 -12.06
C LYS A 2 7.84 -2.15 -13.19
N TRP A 3 6.76 -2.92 -12.99
CA TRP A 3 5.73 -3.08 -14.03
C TRP A 3 5.10 -1.74 -14.47
N LEU A 4 4.78 -0.84 -13.52
CA LEU A 4 4.22 0.48 -13.83
C LEU A 4 5.26 1.39 -14.53
N ASP A 5 6.51 1.32 -14.09
CA ASP A 5 7.64 2.02 -14.72
C ASP A 5 7.83 1.55 -16.17
N ASP A 6 7.74 0.25 -16.43
CA ASP A 6 7.80 -0.34 -17.78
C ASP A 6 6.63 0.07 -18.68
N GLN A 7 5.50 0.48 -18.10
CA GLN A 7 4.39 1.09 -18.84
C GLN A 7 4.59 2.61 -19.07
N GLY A 8 5.68 3.20 -18.58
CA GLY A 8 6.01 4.62 -18.72
C GLY A 8 5.41 5.53 -17.65
N TYR A 9 4.87 4.98 -16.56
CA TYR A 9 4.36 5.79 -15.44
C TYR A 9 5.46 6.21 -14.48
N LYS A 10 5.25 7.37 -13.84
CA LYS A 10 6.01 7.77 -12.64
C LYS A 10 5.50 6.99 -11.44
N VAL A 11 6.41 6.34 -10.71
CA VAL A 11 6.07 5.45 -9.60
C VAL A 11 6.77 5.94 -8.35
N LEU A 12 5.97 6.31 -7.34
CA LEU A 12 6.44 6.60 -5.99
C LEU A 12 6.03 5.43 -5.09
N GLY A 13 7.00 4.86 -4.37
CA GLY A 13 6.77 3.87 -3.32
C GLY A 13 7.29 4.40 -1.99
N VAL A 14 6.66 3.98 -0.90
CA VAL A 14 7.03 4.36 0.47
C VAL A 14 7.34 3.09 1.24
N GLU A 15 8.49 3.05 1.87
CA GLU A 15 8.98 1.86 2.59
C GLU A 15 9.75 2.30 3.84
N LEU A 16 9.52 1.62 4.96
CA LEU A 16 10.14 1.96 6.23
C LEU A 16 11.59 1.47 6.31
N ALA A 17 11.86 0.29 5.73
CA ALA A 17 13.15 -0.37 5.81
C ALA A 17 14.13 0.13 4.72
N ASP A 18 15.16 0.88 5.14
CA ASP A 18 16.24 1.37 4.26
C ASP A 18 16.89 0.26 3.43
N LYS A 19 17.08 -0.91 4.06
CA LYS A 19 17.61 -2.10 3.37
C LYS A 19 16.73 -2.51 2.19
N ALA A 20 15.41 -2.52 2.35
CA ALA A 20 14.48 -2.89 1.28
C ALA A 20 14.48 -1.84 0.17
N CYS A 21 14.58 -0.55 0.52
CA CYS A 21 14.69 0.54 -0.45
C CYS A 21 15.93 0.40 -1.33
N ARG A 22 17.10 0.08 -0.75
CA ARG A 22 18.34 -0.16 -1.50
C ARG A 22 18.25 -1.41 -2.36
N GLN A 23 17.79 -2.52 -1.77
CA GLN A 23 17.62 -3.79 -2.47
C GLN A 23 16.72 -3.68 -3.70
N TYR A 24 15.72 -2.79 -3.67
CA TYR A 24 14.88 -2.53 -4.83
C TYR A 24 15.66 -2.09 -6.07
N PHE A 25 16.71 -1.27 -5.92
CA PHE A 25 17.54 -0.81 -7.04
C PHE A 25 18.69 -1.76 -7.34
N GLU A 26 19.29 -2.36 -6.32
CA GLU A 26 20.39 -3.33 -6.45
C GLU A 26 20.00 -4.54 -7.31
N GLN A 27 18.76 -5.05 -7.18
CA GLN A 27 18.28 -6.19 -8.00
C GLN A 27 18.22 -5.88 -9.51
N TYR A 28 18.27 -4.61 -9.89
CA TYR A 28 18.29 -4.16 -11.28
C TYR A 28 19.65 -3.58 -11.68
N GLU A 29 20.67 -3.72 -10.82
CA GLU A 29 22.02 -3.18 -11.03
C GLU A 29 22.03 -1.65 -11.26
N ILE A 30 21.13 -0.94 -10.57
CA ILE A 30 20.97 0.52 -10.66
C ILE A 30 21.54 1.19 -9.41
N GLU A 31 22.38 2.20 -9.60
CA GLU A 31 22.77 3.13 -8.53
C GLU A 31 21.76 4.30 -8.49
N PRO A 32 20.90 4.41 -7.45
CA PRO A 32 19.92 5.49 -7.38
C PRO A 32 20.56 6.81 -6.95
N LYS A 33 20.02 7.92 -7.43
CA LYS A 33 20.26 9.23 -6.83
C LYS A 33 19.59 9.28 -5.46
N VAL A 34 20.32 9.75 -4.45
CA VAL A 34 19.83 9.86 -3.07
C VAL A 34 19.60 11.32 -2.70
N SER A 35 18.43 11.62 -2.14
CA SER A 35 18.09 12.96 -1.63
C SER A 35 17.15 12.87 -0.42
N LYS A 36 16.60 14.00 0.01
CA LYS A 36 15.65 14.12 1.13
C LYS A 36 14.41 14.88 0.65
N ASN A 37 13.24 14.55 1.19
CA ASN A 37 12.05 15.39 0.97
C ASN A 37 12.18 16.75 1.67
N ALA A 38 11.20 17.64 1.45
CA ALA A 38 11.27 19.01 1.95
C ALA A 38 11.39 19.10 3.49
N SER A 39 10.73 18.18 4.22
CA SER A 39 10.82 18.13 5.69
C SER A 39 12.12 17.49 6.20
N GLY A 40 12.91 16.85 5.33
CA GLY A 40 14.15 16.16 5.68
C GLY A 40 13.95 14.79 6.34
N LYS A 41 12.70 14.36 6.56
CA LYS A 41 12.38 13.14 7.30
C LYS A 41 12.50 11.88 6.45
N LEU A 42 12.10 11.93 5.18
CA LEU A 42 12.21 10.80 4.26
C LEU A 42 13.46 10.89 3.39
N THR A 43 14.16 9.76 3.23
CA THR A 43 15.24 9.61 2.26
C THR A 43 14.66 9.14 0.93
N ILE A 44 14.94 9.83 -0.15
CA ILE A 44 14.43 9.49 -1.47
C ILE A 44 15.54 8.81 -2.27
N TYR A 45 15.29 7.58 -2.69
CA TYR A 45 16.09 6.85 -3.67
C TYR A 45 15.40 6.95 -5.04
N GLU A 46 16.06 7.48 -6.04
CA GLU A 46 15.46 7.82 -7.33
C GLU A 46 16.29 7.30 -8.51
N SER A 47 15.62 6.71 -9.49
CA SER A 47 16.20 6.46 -10.83
C SER A 47 15.10 6.43 -11.89
N GLY A 48 15.29 7.20 -12.97
CA GLY A 48 14.32 7.30 -14.06
C GLY A 48 12.95 7.79 -13.57
N ASN A 49 11.90 7.00 -13.81
CA ASN A 49 10.54 7.31 -13.38
C ASN A 49 10.20 6.76 -11.99
N THR A 50 11.13 6.05 -11.34
CA THR A 50 10.87 5.38 -10.07
C THR A 50 11.54 6.10 -8.90
N GLN A 51 10.76 6.35 -7.85
CA GLN A 51 11.22 6.84 -6.56
C GLN A 51 10.78 5.89 -5.44
N VAL A 52 11.70 5.55 -4.54
CA VAL A 52 11.41 4.87 -3.27
C VAL A 52 11.75 5.81 -2.13
N TRP A 53 10.72 6.24 -1.41
CA TRP A 53 10.79 7.13 -0.27
C TRP A 53 10.92 6.28 1.00
N CYS A 54 12.12 6.27 1.55
CA CYS A 54 12.47 5.55 2.76
C CYS A 54 12.15 6.38 4.00
N GLY A 55 11.21 5.91 4.81
CA GLY A 55 10.79 6.58 6.04
C GLY A 55 9.41 6.14 6.50
N ASP A 56 8.92 6.78 7.56
CA ASP A 56 7.56 6.58 8.03
C ASP A 56 6.57 7.21 7.04
N LEU A 57 5.56 6.46 6.61
CA LEU A 57 4.51 6.94 5.71
C LEU A 57 3.75 8.12 6.31
N PHE A 58 3.65 8.21 7.64
CA PHE A 58 2.99 9.33 8.32
C PHE A 58 3.77 10.64 8.27
N ASP A 59 5.03 10.62 7.80
CA ASP A 59 5.84 11.82 7.59
C ASP A 59 5.64 12.45 6.20
N LEU A 60 4.79 11.86 5.35
CA LEU A 60 4.37 12.46 4.08
C LEU A 60 3.43 13.64 4.32
N ASP A 61 3.49 14.61 3.42
CA ASP A 61 2.56 15.73 3.38
C ASP A 61 1.89 15.88 2.01
N ALA A 62 1.02 16.90 1.90
CA ALA A 62 0.25 17.14 0.68
C ALA A 62 1.12 17.60 -0.50
N GLU A 63 2.26 18.24 -0.23
CA GLU A 63 3.20 18.68 -1.27
C GLU A 63 3.98 17.47 -1.82
N ASP A 64 4.35 16.53 -0.96
CA ASP A 64 5.01 15.28 -1.34
C ASP A 64 4.15 14.45 -2.31
N LEU A 65 2.81 14.45 -2.15
CA LEU A 65 1.88 13.64 -2.94
C LEU A 65 1.06 14.43 -3.96
N LYS A 66 1.36 15.72 -4.19
CA LYS A 66 0.53 16.62 -5.04
C LYS A 66 0.30 16.12 -6.47
N ASP A 67 1.27 15.39 -7.03
CA ASP A 67 1.24 14.87 -8.41
C ASP A 67 0.75 13.41 -8.47
N VAL A 68 0.42 12.80 -7.32
CA VAL A 68 -0.08 11.43 -7.25
C VAL A 68 -1.53 11.42 -7.70
N THR A 69 -1.76 10.73 -8.82
CA THR A 69 -3.09 10.56 -9.42
C THR A 69 -3.67 9.17 -9.18
N ALA A 70 -2.83 8.21 -8.77
CA ALA A 70 -3.27 6.85 -8.54
C ALA A 70 -2.59 6.16 -7.36
N ILE A 71 -3.34 5.25 -6.72
CA ILE A 71 -2.89 4.45 -5.57
C ILE A 71 -2.96 2.96 -5.92
N TYR A 72 -1.92 2.22 -5.52
CA TYR A 72 -1.92 0.76 -5.52
C TYR A 72 -1.52 0.28 -4.13
N ASP A 73 -2.51 -0.13 -3.32
CA ASP A 73 -2.28 -0.76 -2.02
C ASP A 73 -2.43 -2.27 -2.14
N ARG A 74 -1.32 -2.97 -1.97
CA ARG A 74 -1.29 -4.41 -1.77
C ARG A 74 -0.33 -4.72 -0.63
N ALA A 75 -0.81 -5.50 0.33
CA ALA A 75 -0.02 -5.88 1.51
C ALA A 75 0.46 -4.68 2.36
N SER A 76 -0.16 -3.49 2.25
CA SER A 76 0.10 -2.37 3.15
C SER A 76 -0.94 -2.32 4.26
N VAL A 77 -2.20 -1.98 3.97
CA VAL A 77 -3.23 -1.86 5.04
C VAL A 77 -3.41 -3.16 5.83
N ILE A 78 -3.31 -4.32 5.18
CA ILE A 78 -3.42 -5.63 5.83
C ILE A 78 -2.18 -6.00 6.67
N ALA A 79 -1.07 -5.26 6.57
CA ALA A 79 0.09 -5.45 7.44
C ALA A 79 -0.01 -4.68 8.76
N LEU A 80 -0.97 -3.74 8.86
CA LEU A 80 -1.11 -2.85 10.01
C LEU A 80 -2.11 -3.40 11.05
N PRO A 81 -1.85 -3.20 12.36
CA PRO A 81 -2.84 -3.46 13.40
C PRO A 81 -4.05 -2.50 13.32
N PRO A 82 -5.19 -2.83 13.95
CA PRO A 82 -6.45 -2.10 13.77
C PRO A 82 -6.39 -0.59 14.04
N ASP A 83 -5.68 -0.17 15.09
CA ASP A 83 -5.51 1.23 15.47
C ASP A 83 -4.70 2.01 14.43
N MET A 84 -3.62 1.41 13.92
CA MET A 84 -2.81 2.02 12.87
C MET A 84 -3.53 2.06 11.52
N ARG A 85 -4.47 1.16 11.24
CA ARG A 85 -5.27 1.19 9.99
C ARG A 85 -6.16 2.41 9.90
N GLU A 86 -6.78 2.82 11.01
CA GLU A 86 -7.61 4.04 11.04
C GLU A 86 -6.74 5.28 10.79
N GLN A 87 -5.56 5.36 11.42
CA GLN A 87 -4.61 6.44 11.16
C GLN A 87 -4.12 6.45 9.71
N PHE A 88 -3.79 5.27 9.17
CA PHE A 88 -3.35 5.10 7.78
C PHE A 88 -4.40 5.58 6.78
N ALA A 89 -5.64 5.13 6.92
CA ALA A 89 -6.73 5.50 6.02
C ALA A 89 -7.02 7.01 6.11
N SER A 90 -7.09 7.56 7.33
CA SER A 90 -7.30 9.00 7.51
C SER A 90 -6.17 9.84 6.95
N HIS A 91 -4.91 9.40 7.10
CA HIS A 91 -3.75 10.13 6.60
C HIS A 91 -3.75 10.15 5.07
N LEU A 92 -3.86 8.99 4.41
CA LEU A 92 -3.92 8.93 2.95
C LEU A 92 -5.15 9.65 2.37
N GLY A 93 -6.31 9.51 3.00
CA GLY A 93 -7.54 10.17 2.59
C GLY A 93 -7.48 11.70 2.74
N ALA A 94 -6.62 12.23 3.62
CA ALA A 94 -6.38 13.67 3.75
C ALA A 94 -5.38 14.19 2.69
N LEU A 95 -4.39 13.38 2.30
CA LEU A 95 -3.37 13.78 1.33
C LEU A 95 -3.83 13.60 -0.13
N ILE A 96 -4.68 12.61 -0.42
CA ILE A 96 -5.07 12.24 -1.78
C ILE A 96 -6.60 12.29 -1.92
N ALA A 97 -7.11 13.40 -2.45
CA ALA A 97 -8.55 13.65 -2.49
C ALA A 97 -9.32 12.80 -3.52
N LYS A 98 -8.72 12.48 -4.67
CA LYS A 98 -9.40 11.80 -5.79
C LYS A 98 -8.49 10.80 -6.52
N PRO A 99 -8.02 9.74 -5.86
CA PRO A 99 -7.19 8.75 -6.52
C PRO A 99 -8.02 7.87 -7.44
N GLN A 100 -7.46 7.51 -8.58
CA GLN A 100 -7.79 6.23 -9.19
C GLN A 100 -6.97 5.15 -8.51
N GLY A 101 -7.48 3.95 -8.27
CA GLY A 101 -6.60 2.99 -7.65
C GLY A 101 -7.17 1.60 -7.45
N LEU A 102 -6.28 0.74 -6.95
CA LEU A 102 -6.63 -0.58 -6.47
C LEU A 102 -6.19 -0.73 -5.02
N LEU A 103 -7.10 -1.26 -4.22
CA LEU A 103 -6.85 -1.69 -2.85
C LEU A 103 -7.11 -3.19 -2.78
N LEU A 104 -6.13 -3.95 -2.29
CA LEU A 104 -6.23 -5.40 -2.12
C LEU A 104 -6.21 -5.74 -0.63
N THR A 105 -7.29 -6.35 -0.15
CA THR A 105 -7.37 -6.86 1.23
C THR A 105 -7.55 -8.37 1.26
N LEU A 106 -7.49 -8.94 2.46
CA LEU A 106 -7.76 -10.36 2.70
C LEU A 106 -8.91 -10.49 3.68
N GLU A 107 -9.79 -11.46 3.46
CA GLU A 107 -10.84 -11.82 4.40
C GLU A 107 -10.70 -13.29 4.83
N TYR A 108 -10.67 -13.50 6.14
CA TYR A 108 -10.65 -14.81 6.79
C TYR A 108 -11.04 -14.70 8.27
N ASP A 109 -11.22 -15.84 8.95
CA ASP A 109 -11.44 -15.86 10.39
C ASP A 109 -10.18 -15.39 11.15
N GLN A 110 -10.15 -14.10 11.49
CA GLN A 110 -9.06 -13.45 12.22
C GLN A 110 -8.77 -14.12 13.57
N SER A 111 -9.71 -14.85 14.19
CA SER A 111 -9.45 -15.52 15.48
C SER A 111 -8.41 -16.64 15.37
N LYS A 112 -8.18 -17.17 14.17
CA LYS A 112 -7.25 -18.29 13.94
C LYS A 112 -5.80 -17.84 13.79
N MET A 113 -5.54 -16.56 13.55
CA MET A 113 -4.19 -16.01 13.33
C MET A 113 -4.08 -14.58 13.83
N SER A 114 -2.94 -14.18 14.40
CA SER A 114 -2.75 -12.79 14.86
C SER A 114 -2.38 -11.81 13.74
N GLY A 115 -2.09 -12.28 12.52
CA GLY A 115 -1.47 -11.49 11.46
C GLY A 115 0.01 -11.15 11.74
N PRO A 116 0.65 -10.39 10.83
CA PRO A 116 0.19 -10.07 9.47
C PRO A 116 0.29 -11.28 8.50
N PRO A 117 -0.43 -11.25 7.37
CA PRO A 117 -1.43 -10.23 7.05
C PRO A 117 -2.69 -10.42 7.90
N HIS A 118 -3.29 -9.33 8.35
CA HIS A 118 -4.58 -9.26 9.03
C HIS A 118 -5.72 -9.41 8.02
N SER A 119 -6.83 -9.98 8.48
CA SER A 119 -8.12 -9.92 7.79
C SER A 119 -8.67 -8.51 7.89
N VAL A 120 -8.99 -7.93 6.73
CA VAL A 120 -9.66 -6.63 6.58
C VAL A 120 -10.84 -6.87 5.63
N PRO A 121 -12.00 -7.28 6.18
CA PRO A 121 -13.19 -7.62 5.40
C PRO A 121 -13.83 -6.37 4.79
N ASP A 122 -14.75 -6.54 3.84
CA ASP A 122 -15.42 -5.43 3.14
C ASP A 122 -16.00 -4.39 4.11
N ALA A 123 -16.70 -4.81 5.16
CA ALA A 123 -17.28 -3.89 6.14
C ALA A 123 -16.23 -2.96 6.79
N GLU A 124 -15.01 -3.45 7.03
CA GLU A 124 -13.92 -2.63 7.56
C GLU A 124 -13.33 -1.71 6.48
N VAL A 125 -13.20 -2.21 5.24
CA VAL A 125 -12.76 -1.39 4.09
C VAL A 125 -13.70 -0.20 3.88
N GLN A 126 -15.02 -0.43 3.89
CA GLN A 126 -16.03 0.63 3.77
C GLN A 126 -15.95 1.63 4.93
N LYS A 127 -15.73 1.15 6.17
CA LYS A 127 -15.57 2.01 7.35
C LYS A 127 -14.32 2.89 7.23
N LEU A 128 -13.19 2.33 6.82
CA LEU A 128 -11.90 3.00 6.79
C LEU A 128 -11.81 4.03 5.65
N PHE A 129 -12.24 3.66 4.44
CA PHE A 129 -11.98 4.47 3.25
C PHE A 129 -13.24 5.08 2.61
N GLY A 130 -14.44 4.62 2.97
CA GLY A 130 -15.68 5.00 2.30
C GLY A 130 -16.11 6.46 2.49
N SER A 131 -15.60 7.15 3.52
CA SER A 131 -15.75 8.60 3.70
C SER A 131 -14.82 9.42 2.80
N HIS A 132 -13.74 8.83 2.33
CA HIS A 132 -12.70 9.48 1.54
C HIS A 132 -12.89 9.21 0.04
N TRP A 133 -13.14 7.95 -0.32
CA TRP A 133 -13.18 7.49 -1.71
C TRP A 133 -14.39 6.59 -1.96
N LYS A 134 -14.84 6.55 -3.22
CA LYS A 134 -15.81 5.54 -3.66
C LYS A 134 -15.10 4.22 -3.89
N LEU A 135 -15.51 3.23 -3.11
CA LEU A 135 -15.04 1.85 -3.20
C LEU A 135 -15.96 1.03 -4.10
N THR A 136 -15.39 0.22 -4.99
CA THR A 136 -16.15 -0.76 -5.78
C THR A 136 -15.42 -2.08 -5.75
N LEU A 137 -16.01 -3.10 -5.13
CA LEU A 137 -15.49 -4.46 -5.17
C LEU A 137 -15.52 -4.96 -6.62
N LEU A 138 -14.36 -5.29 -7.16
CA LEU A 138 -14.21 -5.84 -8.51
C LEU A 138 -14.19 -7.36 -8.49
N GLU A 139 -13.41 -7.93 -7.58
CA GLU A 139 -13.21 -9.37 -7.50
C GLU A 139 -13.09 -9.83 -6.05
N GLU A 140 -13.62 -11.02 -5.80
CA GLU A 140 -13.37 -11.82 -4.60
C GLU A 140 -12.71 -13.12 -5.08
N ILE A 141 -11.45 -13.31 -4.71
CA ILE A 141 -10.63 -14.41 -5.23
C ILE A 141 -10.29 -15.36 -4.08
N PRO A 142 -10.89 -16.56 -4.04
CA PRO A 142 -10.50 -17.58 -3.07
C PRO A 142 -9.01 -17.93 -3.22
N LYS A 143 -8.28 -18.01 -2.10
CA LYS A 143 -6.86 -18.38 -2.06
C LYS A 143 -6.68 -19.73 -1.36
N PRO A 144 -7.13 -20.84 -1.97
CA PRO A 144 -6.97 -22.17 -1.37
C PRO A 144 -5.48 -22.47 -1.15
N GLY A 145 -5.17 -23.01 0.03
CA GLY A 145 -3.80 -23.32 0.41
C GLY A 145 -2.98 -22.12 0.92
N MET A 146 -3.51 -20.90 0.91
CA MET A 146 -2.99 -19.86 1.79
C MET A 146 -3.27 -20.27 3.25
N PHE A 147 -2.28 -20.10 4.12
CA PHE A 147 -2.33 -20.56 5.52
C PHE A 147 -2.67 -22.05 5.71
N LYS A 148 -2.07 -22.94 4.90
CA LYS A 148 -2.31 -24.40 4.92
C LYS A 148 -2.51 -24.96 6.33
N GLY A 149 -3.69 -25.56 6.56
CA GLY A 149 -4.05 -26.24 7.80
C GLY A 149 -4.44 -25.35 8.98
N LYS A 150 -4.47 -24.01 8.81
CA LYS A 150 -4.85 -23.07 9.87
C LYS A 150 -6.28 -22.58 9.80
N LEU A 151 -6.90 -22.62 8.61
CA LEU A 151 -8.24 -22.13 8.38
C LEU A 151 -9.16 -23.27 7.91
N GLU A 152 -10.39 -23.26 8.40
CA GLU A 152 -11.44 -24.21 8.00
C GLU A 152 -11.95 -23.92 6.59
N ASN A 153 -12.06 -22.63 6.24
CA ASN A 153 -12.43 -22.14 4.91
C ASN A 153 -11.24 -21.41 4.28
N PRO A 154 -11.11 -21.40 2.94
CA PRO A 154 -10.05 -20.66 2.28
C PRO A 154 -10.22 -19.15 2.53
N PRO A 155 -9.13 -18.40 2.74
CA PRO A 155 -9.19 -16.94 2.77
C PRO A 155 -9.55 -16.42 1.37
N ALA A 156 -10.17 -15.25 1.30
CA ALA A 156 -10.47 -14.55 0.06
C ALA A 156 -9.63 -13.28 -0.08
N GLU A 157 -9.05 -13.03 -1.24
CA GLU A 157 -8.46 -11.72 -1.58
C GLU A 157 -9.56 -10.85 -2.22
N LEU A 158 -9.80 -9.69 -1.63
CA LEU A 158 -10.79 -8.74 -2.10
C LEU A 158 -10.06 -7.63 -2.86
N VAL A 159 -10.50 -7.36 -4.08
CA VAL A 159 -9.90 -6.35 -4.96
C VAL A 159 -10.90 -5.22 -5.16
N TYR A 160 -10.56 -4.03 -4.67
CA TYR A 160 -11.39 -2.84 -4.78
C TYR A 160 -10.80 -1.86 -5.79
N LYS A 161 -11.69 -1.22 -6.56
CA LYS A 161 -11.40 0.02 -7.28
C LYS A 161 -11.68 1.22 -6.37
N LEU A 162 -10.74 2.17 -6.35
CA LEU A 162 -10.87 3.49 -5.70
C LEU A 162 -11.20 4.54 -6.77
N ASN A 163 -12.17 5.44 -6.52
CA ASN A 163 -12.45 6.64 -7.34
C ASN A 163 -12.99 7.81 -6.49
#